data_AF-A0A085W7A1-F1
#
_entry.id   AF-A0A085W7A1-F1
#
_cell.length_a   1.000
_cell.length_b   1.000
_cell.length_c   1.000
_cell.angle_alpha   90.00
_cell.angle_beta   90.00
_cell.angle_gamma   90.00
#
_symmetry.space_group_name_H-M   'P 1'
#
loop_
_entity.id
_entity.type
_entity.pdbx_description
1 polymer ?
#
loop_
_entity_poly.entity_id
_entity_poly.type
_entity_poly.pdbx_seq_one_letter_code
_entity_poly.pdbx_strand_id
1 'polypeptide(L)'
;MNARTLSLAVVAVSFLACVKQVPATPTRSGPPRPVQLLAETPERETSQIQEKREDVEIDTRDFERTPRVVATGESPLLRLQGDKARLYGDAEGKEGFSVDNLILLEVLDEKGQVLNRGAVGFTDFVKVGREPVDNVGPMSFNFEPGTVDITALLPESAPFKVRATALDYSGVGRVSNVFLLLESRSRGSEDDLRNQ
;
A
#
# COMPACT_ATOMS: atom_id res chain seq x y z
N MET A 1 -0.13 -49.28 -72.66
CA MET A 1 -0.66 -49.69 -71.34
C MET A 1 0.20 -49.01 -70.27
N ASN A 2 -0.43 -48.15 -69.46
CA ASN A 2 -0.16 -47.83 -68.04
C ASN A 2 1.29 -47.44 -67.62
N ALA A 3 1.59 -46.45 -66.79
CA ALA A 3 0.78 -45.53 -65.99
C ALA A 3 1.69 -44.47 -65.32
N ARG A 4 1.11 -43.28 -65.12
CA ARG A 4 1.17 -42.40 -63.92
C ARG A 4 2.47 -41.67 -63.53
N THR A 5 2.47 -40.39 -63.88
CA THR A 5 2.61 -39.19 -63.02
C THR A 5 2.92 -39.38 -61.52
N LEU A 6 3.87 -38.58 -61.00
CA LEU A 6 3.67 -37.71 -59.82
C LEU A 6 4.84 -36.74 -59.64
N SER A 7 4.60 -35.47 -59.93
CA SER A 7 5.40 -34.33 -59.49
C SER A 7 4.93 -33.93 -58.09
N LEU A 8 5.85 -33.81 -57.12
CA LEU A 8 5.56 -33.17 -55.82
C LEU A 8 6.42 -31.92 -55.70
N ALA A 9 5.81 -30.76 -55.93
CA ALA A 9 6.36 -29.46 -55.59
C ALA A 9 6.07 -29.21 -54.10
N VAL A 10 7.12 -29.11 -53.29
CA VAL A 10 7.00 -28.70 -51.88
C VAL A 10 6.93 -27.17 -51.86
N VAL A 11 5.72 -26.64 -51.65
CA VAL A 11 5.50 -25.22 -51.35
C VAL A 11 5.84 -25.00 -49.88
N ALA A 12 7.02 -24.42 -49.62
CA ALA A 12 7.36 -23.90 -48.30
C ALA A 12 6.58 -22.60 -48.07
N VAL A 13 5.49 -22.68 -47.31
CA VAL A 13 4.74 -21.51 -46.82
C VAL A 13 5.53 -20.92 -45.66
N SER A 14 6.28 -19.85 -45.93
CA SER A 14 6.92 -19.02 -44.91
C SER A 14 5.83 -18.27 -44.14
N PHE A 15 5.49 -18.75 -42.94
CA PHE A 15 4.71 -17.97 -41.97
C PHE A 15 5.56 -16.78 -41.52
N LEU A 16 5.35 -15.62 -42.13
CA LEU A 16 5.77 -14.33 -41.59
C LEU A 16 4.86 -14.02 -40.40
N ALA A 17 5.21 -14.55 -39.24
CA ALA A 17 4.67 -14.08 -37.97
C ALA A 17 5.19 -12.66 -37.75
N CYS A 18 4.35 -11.67 -38.07
CA CYS A 18 4.54 -10.29 -37.61
C CYS A 18 4.49 -10.29 -36.08
N VAL A 19 5.66 -10.43 -35.44
CA VAL A 19 5.83 -10.07 -34.04
C VAL A 19 5.59 -8.57 -33.95
N LYS A 20 4.37 -8.20 -33.55
CA LYS A 20 4.03 -6.82 -33.21
C LYS A 20 4.89 -6.45 -32.01
N GLN A 21 6.02 -5.79 -32.27
CA GLN A 21 6.86 -5.19 -31.23
C GLN A 21 6.01 -4.14 -30.51
N VAL A 22 5.44 -4.53 -29.37
CA VAL A 22 4.89 -3.58 -28.41
C VAL A 22 6.10 -2.82 -27.86
N PRO A 23 6.16 -1.48 -27.98
CA PRO A 23 7.25 -0.71 -27.40
C PRO A 23 7.38 -1.09 -25.93
N ALA A 24 8.57 -1.50 -25.51
CA ALA A 24 8.85 -1.77 -24.10
C ALA A 24 8.50 -0.50 -23.32
N THR A 25 7.47 -0.58 -22.47
CA THR A 25 7.18 0.48 -21.51
C THR A 25 8.46 0.72 -20.71
N PRO A 26 8.96 1.97 -20.61
CA PRO A 26 10.20 2.22 -19.91
C PRO A 26 10.06 1.77 -18.46
N THR A 27 10.80 0.73 -18.09
CA THR A 27 10.90 0.24 -16.71
C THR A 27 11.58 1.35 -15.91
N ARG A 28 10.83 2.00 -15.01
CA ARG A 28 11.37 3.05 -14.16
C ARG A 28 12.21 2.42 -13.06
N SER A 29 13.49 2.18 -13.32
CA SER A 29 14.47 1.80 -12.29
C SER A 29 14.93 3.04 -11.53
N GLY A 30 14.09 3.56 -10.64
CA GLY A 30 14.49 4.59 -9.67
C GLY A 30 14.60 3.97 -8.27
N PRO A 31 15.41 4.54 -7.36
CA PRO A 31 15.34 4.17 -5.95
C PRO A 31 13.90 4.38 -5.44
N PRO A 32 13.44 3.58 -4.45
CA PRO A 32 12.14 3.79 -3.82
C PRO A 32 11.98 5.25 -3.41
N ARG A 33 10.79 5.81 -3.58
CA ARG A 33 10.51 7.19 -3.17
C ARG A 33 9.93 7.16 -1.76
N PRO A 34 10.72 7.44 -0.70
CA PRO A 34 10.19 7.48 0.65
C PRO A 34 9.34 8.73 0.84
N VAL A 35 8.23 8.57 1.53
CA VAL A 35 7.35 9.65 1.98
C VAL A 35 7.09 9.45 3.46
N GLN A 36 7.52 10.38 4.30
CA GLN A 36 7.16 10.35 5.71
C GLN A 36 5.67 10.65 5.86
N LEU A 37 4.91 9.69 6.37
CA LEU A 37 3.50 9.84 6.67
C LEU A 37 3.28 10.30 8.12
N LEU A 38 4.06 9.78 9.06
CA LEU A 38 4.02 10.17 10.47
C LEU A 38 5.44 10.39 10.99
N ALA A 39 5.58 11.44 11.78
CA ALA A 39 6.79 11.68 12.56
C ALA A 39 6.62 11.08 13.95
N GLU A 40 7.74 10.61 14.52
CA GLU A 40 7.78 10.11 15.89
C GLU A 40 7.21 11.15 16.87
N THR A 41 6.41 10.66 17.81
CA THR A 41 5.86 11.46 18.90
C THR A 41 6.33 10.93 20.26
N PRO A 42 6.58 11.81 21.24
CA PRO A 42 6.79 11.36 22.61
C PRO A 42 5.53 10.69 23.16
N GLU A 43 5.73 9.80 24.12
CA GLU A 43 4.66 9.18 24.91
C GLU A 43 3.78 10.23 25.61
N ARG A 44 2.46 10.06 25.50
CA ARG A 44 1.48 10.87 26.21
C ARG A 44 0.32 10.00 26.67
N GLU A 45 -0.08 10.17 27.92
CA GLU A 45 -1.30 9.56 28.45
C GLU A 45 -2.48 9.91 27.53
N THR A 46 -3.28 8.91 27.14
CA THR A 46 -4.43 9.09 26.23
C THR A 46 -5.32 10.22 26.71
N SER A 47 -5.58 10.29 28.03
CA SER A 47 -6.43 11.30 28.65
C SER A 47 -5.94 12.74 28.48
N GLN A 48 -4.64 12.95 28.21
CA GLN A 48 -4.03 14.26 28.00
C GLN A 48 -4.05 14.70 26.53
N ILE A 49 -4.35 13.80 25.59
CA ILE A 49 -4.46 14.12 24.16
C ILE A 49 -5.83 14.76 23.92
N GLN A 50 -5.87 16.05 23.59
CA GLN A 50 -7.14 16.79 23.54
C GLN A 50 -7.96 16.52 22.28
N GLU A 51 -7.30 16.38 21.13
CA GLU A 51 -7.96 16.21 19.85
C GLU A 51 -8.55 14.81 19.72
N LYS A 52 -9.81 14.74 19.29
CA LYS A 52 -10.56 13.51 19.07
C LYS A 52 -10.97 13.38 17.60
N ARG A 53 -11.08 12.15 17.11
CA ARG A 53 -11.74 11.84 15.84
C ARG A 53 -13.17 11.42 16.08
N GLU A 54 -14.07 12.39 16.15
CA GLU A 54 -15.50 12.17 16.41
C GLU A 54 -16.22 11.37 15.30
N ASP A 55 -15.62 11.32 14.11
CA ASP A 55 -16.08 10.49 13.00
C ASP A 55 -15.65 9.03 13.12
N VAL A 56 -14.74 8.70 14.04
CA VAL A 56 -14.19 7.36 14.23
C VAL A 56 -14.77 6.72 15.49
N GLU A 57 -15.17 5.45 15.41
CA GLU A 57 -15.63 4.65 16.53
C GLU A 57 -14.83 3.35 16.62
N ILE A 58 -14.32 3.05 17.82
CA ILE A 58 -13.71 1.77 18.18
C ILE A 58 -14.75 0.91 18.88
N ASP A 59 -14.94 -0.33 18.41
CA ASP A 59 -15.90 -1.27 18.99
C ASP A 59 -15.34 -1.97 20.24
N THR A 60 -15.12 -1.19 21.28
CA THR A 60 -14.60 -1.66 22.56
C THR A 60 -15.63 -1.53 23.68
N ARG A 61 -15.49 -2.36 24.73
CA ARG A 61 -16.34 -2.34 25.93
C ARG A 61 -15.66 -1.71 27.14
N ASP A 62 -14.34 -1.69 27.14
CA ASP A 62 -13.54 -1.40 28.33
C ASP A 62 -12.98 0.03 28.33
N PHE A 63 -13.02 0.72 27.20
CA PHE A 63 -12.40 2.03 26.99
C PHE A 63 -13.32 3.04 26.29
N GLU A 64 -12.83 4.28 26.15
CA GLU A 64 -13.52 5.32 25.40
C GLU A 64 -13.61 4.93 23.91
N ARG A 65 -14.81 4.93 23.34
CA ARG A 65 -15.04 4.49 21.95
C ARG A 65 -14.56 5.51 20.91
N THR A 66 -14.48 6.79 21.28
CA THR A 66 -13.97 7.85 20.40
C THR A 66 -12.46 7.99 20.61
N PRO A 67 -11.62 7.66 19.61
CA PRO A 67 -10.18 7.73 19.77
C PRO A 67 -9.66 9.16 19.67
N ARG A 68 -8.46 9.36 20.19
CA ARG A 68 -7.72 10.62 20.24
C ARG A 68 -6.60 10.65 19.22
N VAL A 69 -6.30 11.84 18.71
CA VAL A 69 -5.30 12.04 17.65
C VAL A 69 -3.91 12.19 18.27
N VAL A 70 -3.07 11.19 18.09
CA VAL A 70 -1.66 11.23 18.50
C VAL A 70 -0.87 12.09 17.51
N ALA A 71 -1.01 11.80 16.21
CA ALA A 71 -0.35 12.50 15.11
C ALA A 71 -1.15 12.34 13.82
N THR A 72 -0.99 13.29 12.90
CA THR A 72 -1.50 13.18 11.53
C THR A 72 -0.44 13.66 10.55
N GLY A 73 -0.37 13.00 9.40
CA GLY A 73 0.36 13.52 8.25
C GLY A 73 -0.28 13.07 6.95
N GLU A 74 0.11 13.73 5.85
CA GLU A 74 -0.45 13.52 4.53
C GLU A 74 0.67 13.54 3.49
N SER A 75 0.65 12.59 2.57
CA SER A 75 1.60 12.53 1.47
C SER A 75 1.40 13.70 0.49
N PRO A 76 2.42 14.04 -0.32
CA PRO A 76 2.17 14.77 -1.57
C PRO A 76 1.29 13.92 -2.51
N LEU A 77 0.91 14.49 -3.66
CA LEU A 77 0.20 13.73 -4.69
C LEU A 77 1.13 12.66 -5.30
N LEU A 78 0.70 11.41 -5.26
CA LEU A 78 1.42 10.22 -5.70
C LEU A 78 0.68 9.52 -6.85
N ARG A 79 1.36 8.56 -7.47
CA ARG A 79 0.80 7.61 -8.45
C ARG A 79 1.44 6.24 -8.19
N LEU A 80 0.67 5.17 -8.27
CA LEU A 80 1.15 3.82 -7.98
C LEU A 80 2.03 3.30 -9.11
N GLN A 81 1.64 3.53 -10.36
CA GLN A 81 2.44 3.19 -11.55
C GLN A 81 2.93 1.73 -11.62
N GLY A 82 2.17 0.80 -11.01
CA GLY A 82 2.53 -0.63 -10.94
C GLY A 82 3.52 -0.99 -9.82
N ASP A 83 3.97 -0.01 -9.04
CA ASP A 83 4.81 -0.21 -7.87
C ASP A 83 4.04 -0.92 -6.74
N LYS A 84 4.76 -1.45 -5.75
CA LYS A 84 4.19 -1.87 -4.47
C LYS A 84 4.31 -0.73 -3.47
N ALA A 85 3.32 -0.62 -2.59
CA ALA A 85 3.25 0.40 -1.56
C ALA A 85 3.30 -0.24 -0.17
N ARG A 86 4.37 0.03 0.58
CA ARG A 86 4.63 -0.60 1.87
C ARG A 86 5.07 0.42 2.92
N LEU A 87 4.78 0.10 4.18
CA LEU A 87 5.12 0.93 5.33
C LEU A 87 6.42 0.48 6.02
N TYR A 88 7.20 1.46 6.45
CA TYR A 88 8.52 1.32 7.08
C TYR A 88 8.70 2.33 8.21
N GLY A 89 9.68 2.11 9.07
CA GLY A 89 10.08 3.04 10.13
C GLY A 89 11.07 4.13 9.68
N ASP A 90 11.75 3.93 8.57
CA ASP A 90 12.77 4.84 8.04
C ASP A 90 12.61 5.09 6.53
N ALA A 91 13.36 6.08 6.03
CA ALA A 91 13.34 6.43 4.61
C ALA A 91 14.10 5.41 3.74
N GLU A 92 15.03 4.68 4.34
CA GLU A 92 15.86 3.66 3.72
C GLU A 92 15.15 2.30 3.56
N GLY A 93 14.00 2.11 4.22
CA GLY A 93 13.21 0.89 4.15
C GLY A 93 13.81 -0.28 4.94
N LYS A 94 14.55 0.00 6.01
CA LYS A 94 15.26 -1.00 6.82
C LYS A 94 14.68 -1.16 8.21
N GLU A 95 14.06 -0.12 8.75
CA GLU A 95 13.52 -0.15 10.11
C GLU A 95 12.03 -0.49 10.11
N GLY A 96 11.60 -1.19 11.16
CA GLY A 96 10.20 -1.37 11.49
C GLY A 96 9.61 -0.13 12.15
N PHE A 97 8.30 -0.11 12.37
CA PHE A 97 7.62 0.98 13.07
C PHE A 97 6.73 0.44 14.18
N SER A 98 6.28 1.34 15.06
CA SER A 98 5.39 1.04 16.17
C SER A 98 4.29 2.07 16.30
N VAL A 99 3.13 1.62 16.77
CA VAL A 99 1.98 2.43 17.17
C VAL A 99 1.34 1.73 18.36
N ASP A 100 0.81 2.49 19.31
CA ASP A 100 0.14 1.87 20.46
C ASP A 100 -1.18 1.21 20.02
N ASN A 101 -2.23 1.96 19.75
CA ASN A 101 -3.45 1.35 19.22
C ASN A 101 -3.46 1.19 17.70
N LEU A 102 -3.66 2.27 16.94
CA LEU A 102 -3.82 2.13 15.48
C LEU A 102 -3.39 3.36 14.68
N ILE A 103 -3.13 3.12 13.40
CA ILE A 103 -3.02 4.13 12.36
C ILE A 103 -4.22 3.93 11.43
N LEU A 104 -5.03 4.98 11.28
CA LEU A 104 -6.04 5.07 10.25
C LEU A 104 -5.38 5.62 8.98
N LEU A 105 -5.44 4.84 7.91
CA LEU A 105 -5.01 5.22 6.57
C LEU A 105 -6.24 5.63 5.77
N GLU A 106 -6.21 6.83 5.19
CA GLU A 106 -7.22 7.33 4.26
C GLU A 106 -6.55 7.64 2.93
N VAL A 107 -7.01 6.95 1.87
CA VAL A 107 -6.57 7.20 0.50
C VAL A 107 -7.46 8.28 -0.07
N LEU A 108 -6.88 9.40 -0.48
CA LEU A 108 -7.60 10.59 -0.93
C LEU A 108 -7.37 10.78 -2.44
N ASP A 109 -8.38 11.28 -3.15
CA ASP A 109 -8.20 11.76 -4.52
C ASP A 109 -7.52 13.15 -4.57
N GLU A 110 -7.32 13.68 -5.78
CA GLU A 110 -6.74 15.01 -5.99
C GLU A 110 -7.55 16.15 -5.37
N LYS A 111 -8.85 15.93 -5.11
CA LYS A 111 -9.79 16.89 -4.52
C LYS A 111 -9.92 16.71 -3.00
N GLY A 112 -9.22 15.74 -2.42
CA GLY A 112 -9.29 15.41 -0.99
C GLY A 112 -10.49 14.56 -0.58
N GLN A 113 -11.21 13.95 -1.53
CA GLN A 113 -12.25 12.97 -1.21
C GLN A 113 -11.65 11.62 -0.87
N VAL A 114 -12.16 10.97 0.18
CA VAL A 114 -11.70 9.64 0.57
C VAL A 114 -12.20 8.60 -0.43
N LEU A 115 -11.26 7.87 -1.02
CA LEU A 115 -11.49 6.76 -1.95
C LEU A 115 -11.51 5.42 -1.24
N ASN A 116 -10.65 5.23 -0.24
CA ASN A 116 -10.50 3.98 0.49
C ASN A 116 -9.92 4.22 1.89
N ARG A 117 -10.08 3.25 2.79
CA ARG A 117 -9.55 3.30 4.15
C ARG A 117 -8.94 1.95 4.55
N GLY A 118 -7.98 2.01 5.46
CA GLY A 118 -7.46 0.82 6.13
C GLY A 118 -6.96 1.17 7.53
N ALA A 119 -7.04 0.22 8.45
CA ALA A 119 -6.47 0.33 9.78
C ALA A 119 -5.17 -0.50 9.86
N VAL A 120 -4.22 -0.05 10.66
CA VAL A 120 -2.98 -0.76 10.95
C VAL A 120 -2.73 -0.65 12.44
N GLY A 121 -2.55 -1.75 13.16
CA GLY A 121 -2.32 -1.70 14.60
C GLY A 121 -2.98 -2.82 15.37
N PHE A 122 -2.88 -2.72 16.69
CA PHE A 122 -3.60 -3.56 17.63
C PHE A 122 -4.88 -2.83 18.08
N THR A 123 -5.98 -3.14 17.42
CA THR A 123 -7.27 -2.49 17.68
C THR A 123 -8.41 -3.49 17.54
N ASP A 124 -9.47 -3.23 18.31
CA ASP A 124 -10.80 -3.76 18.04
C ASP A 124 -11.34 -3.21 16.69
N PHE A 125 -12.55 -3.63 16.32
CA PHE A 125 -13.18 -3.22 15.07
C PHE A 125 -13.31 -1.69 14.97
N VAL A 126 -12.86 -1.12 13.86
CA VAL A 126 -12.86 0.33 13.60
C VAL A 126 -13.97 0.68 12.62
N LYS A 127 -14.69 1.77 12.89
CA LYS A 127 -15.66 2.38 11.97
C LYS A 127 -15.34 3.84 11.72
N VAL A 128 -15.60 4.31 10.51
CA VAL A 128 -15.67 5.73 10.18
C VAL A 128 -17.10 6.05 9.75
N GLY A 129 -17.81 6.82 10.57
CA GLY A 129 -19.24 7.00 10.45
C GLY A 129 -19.99 5.67 10.55
N ARG A 130 -20.49 5.16 9.42
CA ARG A 130 -21.19 3.87 9.33
C ARG A 130 -20.40 2.78 8.63
N GLU A 131 -19.23 3.12 8.11
CA GLU A 131 -18.43 2.23 7.28
C GLU A 131 -17.40 1.51 8.15
N PRO A 132 -17.32 0.18 8.06
CA PRO A 132 -16.25 -0.55 8.71
C PRO A 132 -14.91 -0.29 8.01
N VAL A 133 -13.83 -0.30 8.76
CA VAL A 133 -12.46 -0.17 8.23
C VAL A 133 -11.70 -1.46 8.51
N ASP A 134 -11.27 -2.11 7.44
CA ASP A 134 -10.52 -3.37 7.53
C ASP A 134 -9.08 -3.12 8.00
N ASN A 135 -8.54 -4.07 8.76
CA ASN A 135 -7.13 -4.07 9.13
C ASN A 135 -6.29 -4.57 7.94
N VAL A 136 -5.29 -3.80 7.53
CA VAL A 136 -4.42 -4.10 6.37
C VAL A 136 -3.03 -4.59 6.77
N GLY A 137 -2.88 -5.03 8.02
CA GLY A 137 -1.67 -5.65 8.55
C GLY A 137 -1.97 -6.66 9.67
N PRO A 138 -0.93 -7.23 10.30
CA PRO A 138 -1.12 -8.04 11.50
C PRO A 138 -1.65 -7.17 12.65
N MET A 139 -2.43 -7.77 13.55
CA MET A 139 -2.77 -7.13 14.82
C MET A 139 -1.54 -7.11 15.74
N SER A 140 -0.84 -5.98 15.77
CA SER A 140 0.41 -5.81 16.51
C SER A 140 0.65 -4.34 16.89
N PHE A 141 1.46 -4.14 17.93
CA PHE A 141 2.00 -2.83 18.33
C PHE A 141 3.29 -2.49 17.58
N ASN A 142 3.99 -3.51 17.06
CA ASN A 142 5.27 -3.38 16.37
C ASN A 142 5.23 -4.13 15.04
N PHE A 143 5.81 -3.53 14.01
CA PHE A 143 5.75 -4.02 12.65
C PHE A 143 7.16 -4.13 12.07
N GLU A 144 7.52 -5.32 11.61
CA GLU A 144 8.76 -5.51 10.83
C GLU A 144 8.71 -4.70 9.52
N PRO A 145 9.86 -4.22 9.03
CA PRO A 145 9.94 -3.39 7.83
C PRO A 145 9.20 -4.04 6.64
N GLY A 146 8.31 -3.29 6.00
CA GLY A 146 7.63 -3.72 4.78
C GLY A 146 6.53 -4.76 4.98
N THR A 147 6.20 -5.14 6.22
CA THR A 147 5.14 -6.13 6.53
C THR A 147 3.76 -5.63 6.13
N VAL A 148 3.50 -4.34 6.30
CA VAL A 148 2.22 -3.72 5.98
C VAL A 148 2.23 -3.27 4.52
N ASP A 149 1.55 -4.03 3.67
CA ASP A 149 1.41 -3.78 2.23
C ASP A 149 0.03 -3.15 1.96
N ILE A 150 0.04 -1.87 1.60
CA ILE A 150 -1.18 -1.09 1.37
C ILE A 150 -1.53 -1.00 -0.12
N THR A 151 -0.82 -1.73 -0.99
CA THR A 151 -0.97 -1.62 -2.45
C THR A 151 -2.43 -1.78 -2.89
N ALA A 152 -3.17 -2.70 -2.28
CA ALA A 152 -4.57 -2.98 -2.62
C ALA A 152 -5.54 -1.84 -2.24
N LEU A 153 -5.15 -0.92 -1.35
CA LEU A 153 -5.96 0.25 -1.02
C LEU A 153 -5.87 1.36 -2.08
N LEU A 154 -4.80 1.36 -2.88
CA LEU A 154 -4.43 2.50 -3.72
C LEU A 154 -5.01 2.38 -5.13
N PRO A 155 -5.43 3.49 -5.75
CA PRO A 155 -5.88 3.46 -7.13
C PRO A 155 -4.69 3.16 -8.08
N GLU A 156 -4.88 2.18 -8.96
CA GLU A 156 -3.81 1.71 -9.85
C GLU A 156 -3.36 2.77 -10.87
N SER A 157 -4.30 3.56 -11.39
CA SER A 157 -4.07 4.48 -12.52
C SER A 157 -4.31 5.96 -12.21
N ALA A 158 -5.07 6.25 -11.14
CA ALA A 158 -5.39 7.61 -10.73
C ALA A 158 -4.37 8.15 -9.70
N PRO A 159 -4.13 9.47 -9.68
CA PRO A 159 -3.37 10.09 -8.60
C PRO A 159 -4.10 10.00 -7.26
N PHE A 160 -3.32 9.95 -6.19
CA PHE A 160 -3.84 9.87 -4.84
C PHE A 160 -2.93 10.56 -3.84
N LYS A 161 -3.46 10.84 -2.65
CA LYS A 161 -2.68 11.06 -1.44
C LYS A 161 -3.00 9.99 -0.41
N VAL A 162 -2.09 9.79 0.54
CA VAL A 162 -2.32 8.97 1.72
C VAL A 162 -2.26 9.89 2.93
N ARG A 163 -3.36 9.96 3.67
CA ARG A 163 -3.38 10.54 5.02
C ARG A 163 -3.26 9.42 6.03
N ALA A 164 -2.34 9.57 6.96
CA ALA A 164 -2.19 8.69 8.10
C ALA A 164 -2.54 9.47 9.37
N THR A 165 -3.38 8.89 10.21
CA THR A 165 -3.68 9.43 11.54
C THR A 165 -3.41 8.34 12.57
N ALA A 166 -2.41 8.55 13.42
CA ALA A 166 -2.20 7.71 14.60
C ALA A 166 -3.26 8.05 15.65
N LEU A 167 -3.99 7.02 16.07
CA LEU A 167 -5.14 7.09 16.95
C LEU A 167 -4.93 6.23 18.18
N ASP A 168 -5.35 6.75 19.31
CA ASP A 168 -5.19 6.13 20.62
C ASP A 168 -6.48 6.21 21.42
N TYR A 169 -6.85 5.13 22.08
CA TYR A 169 -8.10 5.05 22.84
C TYR A 169 -7.93 4.49 24.26
N SER A 170 -6.70 4.14 24.66
CA SER A 170 -6.39 3.65 26.01
C SER A 170 -4.91 3.78 26.37
N GLY A 171 -4.59 4.03 27.64
CA GLY A 171 -3.20 4.01 28.12
C GLY A 171 -2.36 5.18 27.64
N VAL A 172 -1.40 4.91 26.76
CA VAL A 172 -0.37 5.87 26.35
C VAL A 172 -0.24 5.90 24.83
N GLY A 173 -0.71 6.99 24.23
CA GLY A 173 -0.60 7.22 22.80
C GLY A 173 0.81 7.61 22.40
N ARG A 174 1.37 6.84 21.46
CA ARG A 174 2.60 7.17 20.74
C ARG A 174 2.62 6.51 19.35
N VAL A 175 3.45 7.06 18.48
CA VAL A 175 3.80 6.46 17.19
C VAL A 175 5.28 6.73 16.91
N SER A 176 5.99 5.77 16.32
CA SER A 176 7.33 6.03 15.77
C SER A 176 7.21 6.73 14.42
N ASN A 177 8.34 6.99 13.77
CA ASN A 177 8.29 7.38 12.36
C ASN A 177 7.59 6.30 11.52
N VAL A 178 6.82 6.75 10.52
CA VAL A 178 6.20 5.88 9.53
C VAL A 178 6.42 6.48 8.14
N PHE A 179 7.05 5.71 7.27
CA PHE A 179 7.32 6.04 5.89
C PHE A 179 6.55 5.13 4.95
N LEU A 180 6.02 5.70 3.88
CA LEU A 180 5.52 4.98 2.72
C LEU A 180 6.61 4.93 1.66
N LEU A 181 6.97 3.73 1.23
CA LEU A 181 7.87 3.52 0.10
C LEU A 181 7.08 2.91 -1.07
N LEU A 182 7.27 3.49 -2.25
CA LEU A 182 6.83 2.94 -3.53
C LEU A 182 7.99 2.19 -4.18
N GLU A 183 7.88 0.87 -4.23
CA GLU A 183 8.91 -0.04 -4.73
C GLU A 183 8.55 -0.54 -6.12
N SER A 184 9.41 -0.27 -7.10
CA SER A 184 9.19 -0.78 -8.45
C SER A 184 9.22 -2.30 -8.47
N ARG A 185 8.22 -2.91 -9.13
CA ARG A 185 8.27 -4.34 -9.45
C ARG A 185 9.44 -4.58 -10.41
N SER A 186 10.61 -4.93 -9.88
CA SER A 186 11.66 -5.50 -10.71
C SER A 186 11.09 -6.76 -11.39
N ARG A 187 11.24 -6.85 -12.72
CA ARG A 187 10.82 -8.00 -13.55
C ARG A 187 11.70 -9.25 -13.29
N GLY A 188 11.93 -9.60 -12.03
CA GLY A 188 12.97 -10.54 -11.62
C GLY A 188 12.56 -12.02 -11.57
N SER A 189 11.32 -12.41 -11.86
CA SER A 189 10.88 -13.79 -11.61
C SER A 189 10.03 -14.45 -12.69
N GLU A 190 9.70 -13.78 -13.80
CA GLU A 190 8.93 -14.40 -14.90
C GLU A 190 9.79 -14.89 -16.07
N ASP A 191 11.07 -14.49 -16.16
CA ASP A 191 11.93 -14.85 -17.30
C ASP A 191 12.71 -16.16 -17.10
N ASP A 192 12.76 -16.71 -15.88
CA ASP A 192 13.47 -17.96 -15.57
C ASP A 192 12.70 -19.23 -15.99
N LEU A 193 11.42 -19.11 -16.36
CA LEU A 193 10.60 -20.23 -16.84
C LEU A 193 10.58 -20.37 -18.36
N ARG A 194 11.29 -19.51 -19.10
CA ARG A 194 11.33 -19.55 -20.58
C ARG A 194 12.60 -20.18 -21.16
N ASN A 195 13.53 -20.61 -20.31
CA ASN A 195 14.78 -21.26 -20.71
C ASN A 195 14.91 -22.72 -20.22
N GLN A 196 13.79 -23.45 -20.09
CA GLN A 196 13.79 -24.90 -19.91
C GLN A 196 13.13 -25.61 -21.08
#